data_AF-A0A8K0JZ12-F1
#
_entry.id   AF-A0A8K0JZ12-F1
#
_cell.length_a   1.000
_cell.length_b   1.000
_cell.length_c   1.000
_cell.angle_alpha   90.00
_cell.angle_beta   90.00
_cell.angle_gamma   90.00
#
_symmetry.space_group_name_H-M   'P 1'
#
loop_
_entity.id
_entity.type
_entity.pdbx_description
1 polymer ?
#
loop_
_entity_poly.entity_id
_entity_poly.type
_entity_poly.pdbx_seq_one_letter_code
_entity_poly.pdbx_strand_id
1 'polypeptide(L)'
;MTEECVKTAASLLSAMDFTADPCQDFFQFACGTWNKKHVIPEDRSSISTFEVLADQLQVILKGVLEEAADERDNDATLKAKTFYRSCMNITQIRRVGDKPLRQALASLGGWPVAEGPRWKPPAPIPSSGVGVENLLGRLRKEFNAGILIEQWVGPDDKNSSANIIQVCLTEECVKTAASLLSAMDFTADPCQDFFQFACGTWNKKHVIPEDRSSISTFEVLADQLQVILKGVLEEAADERDNDATLKAKTFYRSCMNI
;
A
#
# COMPACT_ATOMS: atom_id res chain seq x y z
N MET A 1 32.22 -17.28 23.54
CA MET A 1 30.83 -17.17 23.04
C MET A 1 30.18 -16.05 23.84
N THR A 2 29.69 -14.99 23.20
CA THR A 2 29.07 -13.83 23.90
C THR A 2 27.60 -14.11 24.22
N GLU A 3 27.04 -13.38 25.17
CA GLU A 3 25.60 -13.47 25.50
C GLU A 3 24.72 -13.19 24.28
N GLU A 4 25.10 -12.20 23.45
CA GLU A 4 24.41 -11.89 22.20
C GLU A 4 24.42 -13.07 21.22
N CYS A 5 25.56 -13.73 21.02
CA CYS A 5 25.63 -14.92 20.17
C CYS A 5 24.69 -16.03 20.66
N VAL A 6 24.59 -16.23 21.98
CA VAL A 6 23.69 -17.24 22.56
C VAL A 6 22.23 -16.89 22.29
N LYS A 7 21.83 -15.63 22.51
CA LYS A 7 20.45 -15.18 22.27
C LYS A 7 20.05 -15.28 20.81
N THR A 8 20.92 -14.84 19.91
CA THR A 8 20.66 -14.90 18.46
C THR A 8 20.56 -16.35 17.98
N ALA A 9 21.49 -17.21 18.39
CA ALA A 9 21.45 -18.63 18.04
C ALA A 9 20.19 -19.31 18.59
N ALA A 10 19.81 -19.03 19.83
CA ALA A 10 18.59 -19.56 20.42
C ALA A 10 17.33 -19.11 19.66
N SER A 11 17.25 -17.85 19.26
CA SER A 11 16.14 -17.31 18.47
C SER A 11 16.00 -18.04 17.12
N LEU A 12 17.11 -18.19 16.37
CA LEU A 12 17.14 -18.91 15.10
C LEU A 12 16.69 -20.37 15.27
N LEU A 13 17.30 -21.09 16.21
CA LEU A 13 16.96 -22.49 16.47
C LEU A 13 15.51 -22.68 16.89
N SER A 14 14.90 -21.69 17.56
CA SER A 14 13.52 -21.76 18.01
C SER A 14 12.48 -21.60 16.89
N ALA A 15 12.89 -21.05 15.75
CA ALA A 15 12.08 -20.80 14.55
C ALA A 15 12.15 -21.95 13.53
N MET A 16 13.28 -22.66 13.48
CA MET A 16 13.55 -23.72 12.50
C MET A 16 12.71 -24.98 12.75
N ASP A 17 12.36 -25.67 11.66
CA ASP A 17 11.73 -26.99 11.64
C ASP A 17 12.70 -28.01 11.03
N PHE A 18 13.47 -28.68 11.88
CA PHE A 18 14.48 -29.67 11.46
C PHE A 18 13.88 -30.94 10.83
N THR A 19 12.55 -31.07 10.76
CA THR A 19 11.89 -32.19 10.08
C THR A 19 11.76 -31.99 8.58
N ALA A 20 11.89 -30.74 8.09
CA ALA A 20 11.88 -30.42 6.67
C ALA A 20 13.29 -30.50 6.08
N ASP A 21 13.41 -31.06 4.87
CA ASP A 21 14.66 -31.05 4.12
C ASP A 21 14.93 -29.64 3.57
N PRO A 22 16.00 -28.95 4.00
CA PRO A 22 16.33 -27.61 3.51
C PRO A 22 16.56 -27.53 2.00
N CYS A 23 16.91 -28.64 1.34
CA CYS A 23 17.12 -28.69 -0.10
C CYS A 23 15.81 -28.79 -0.90
N GLN A 24 14.69 -29.14 -0.24
CA GLN A 24 13.37 -29.25 -0.86
C GLN A 24 12.48 -28.05 -0.51
N ASP A 25 12.45 -27.66 0.76
CA ASP A 25 11.67 -26.53 1.24
C ASP A 25 12.43 -25.79 2.35
N PHE A 26 13.31 -24.88 1.93
CA PHE A 26 14.10 -24.07 2.86
C PHE A 26 13.22 -23.14 3.72
N PHE A 27 12.06 -22.71 3.21
CA PHE A 27 11.15 -21.86 3.98
C PHE A 27 10.54 -22.64 5.14
N GLN A 28 10.06 -23.85 4.90
CA GLN A 28 9.55 -24.72 5.97
C GLN A 28 10.66 -25.09 6.95
N PHE A 29 11.87 -25.41 6.48
CA PHE A 29 13.01 -25.68 7.36
C PHE A 29 13.40 -24.48 8.24
N ALA A 30 13.45 -23.27 7.68
CA ALA A 30 13.90 -22.09 8.41
C ALA A 30 12.81 -21.49 9.33
N CYS A 31 11.54 -21.54 8.91
CA CYS A 31 10.44 -20.80 9.52
C CYS A 31 9.30 -21.68 10.04
N GLY A 32 9.30 -22.98 9.77
CA GLY A 32 8.15 -23.87 9.99
C GLY A 32 7.67 -23.90 11.43
N THR A 33 8.59 -23.89 12.41
CA THR A 33 8.22 -23.84 13.83
C THR A 33 7.73 -22.46 14.24
N TRP A 34 8.30 -21.40 13.67
CA TRP A 34 7.82 -20.03 13.91
C TRP A 34 6.37 -19.86 13.46
N ASN A 35 6.04 -20.32 12.24
CA ASN A 35 4.68 -20.26 11.68
C ASN A 35 3.67 -21.03 12.53
N LYS A 36 4.06 -22.18 13.08
CA LYS A 36 3.23 -22.97 14.01
C LYS A 36 2.92 -22.24 15.32
N LYS A 37 3.85 -21.39 15.80
CA LYS A 37 3.73 -20.65 17.07
C LYS A 37 3.05 -19.29 16.91
N HIS A 38 3.17 -18.67 15.75
CA HIS A 38 2.67 -17.32 15.46
C HIS A 38 1.46 -17.40 14.54
N VAL A 39 0.31 -17.76 15.13
CA VAL A 39 -0.97 -17.71 14.43
C VAL A 39 -1.34 -16.26 14.17
N ILE A 40 -1.87 -15.99 12.98
CA ILE A 40 -2.34 -14.65 12.59
C ILE A 40 -3.46 -14.22 13.55
N PRO A 41 -3.28 -13.13 14.31
CA PRO A 41 -4.31 -12.59 15.20
C PRO A 41 -5.57 -12.15 14.43
N GLU A 42 -6.73 -12.12 15.10
CA GLU A 42 -8.02 -11.78 14.47
C GLU A 42 -8.08 -10.35 13.90
N ASP A 43 -7.24 -9.44 14.40
CA ASP A 43 -7.15 -8.05 13.94
C ASP A 43 -6.23 -7.87 12.71
N ARG A 44 -5.69 -8.97 12.14
CA ARG A 44 -4.67 -8.91 11.08
C ARG A 44 -4.93 -9.88 9.94
N SER A 45 -4.42 -9.52 8.77
CA SER A 45 -4.40 -10.38 7.58
C SER A 45 -3.13 -11.22 7.46
N SER A 46 -2.06 -10.84 8.18
CA SER A 46 -0.75 -11.49 8.12
C SER A 46 0.07 -11.25 9.38
N ILE A 47 1.06 -12.11 9.63
CA ILE A 47 2.05 -11.92 10.69
C ILE A 47 3.43 -12.36 10.21
N SER A 48 4.44 -11.55 10.47
CA SER A 48 5.86 -11.85 10.27
C SER A 48 6.67 -11.30 11.45
N THR A 49 7.99 -11.44 11.38
CA THR A 49 8.90 -10.85 12.35
C THR A 49 8.83 -9.32 12.37
N PHE A 50 8.47 -8.67 11.26
CA PHE A 50 8.32 -7.21 11.20
C PHE A 50 7.14 -6.72 12.04
N GLU A 51 5.99 -7.40 11.98
CA GLU A 51 4.82 -7.06 12.80
C GLU A 51 5.11 -7.27 14.28
N VAL A 52 5.80 -8.35 14.66
CA VAL A 52 6.19 -8.60 16.07
C VAL A 52 7.07 -7.48 16.60
N LEU A 53 8.04 -7.02 15.80
CA LEU A 53 8.91 -5.89 16.18
C LEU A 53 8.14 -4.57 16.22
N ALA A 54 7.22 -4.34 15.28
CA ALA A 54 6.37 -3.16 15.26
C ALA A 54 5.49 -3.10 16.52
N ASP A 55 4.95 -4.23 16.99
CA ASP A 55 4.16 -4.29 18.23
C ASP A 55 4.98 -3.95 19.46
N GLN A 56 6.20 -4.49 19.56
CA GLN A 56 7.12 -4.17 20.65
C GLN A 56 7.46 -2.67 20.65
N LEU A 57 7.71 -2.10 19.46
CA LEU A 57 7.96 -0.66 19.31
C LEU A 57 6.74 0.17 19.70
N GLN A 58 5.53 -0.25 19.31
CA GLN A 58 4.29 0.44 19.68
C GLN A 58 4.08 0.48 21.19
N VAL A 59 4.43 -0.60 21.93
CA VAL A 59 4.36 -0.61 23.40
C VAL A 59 5.30 0.42 24.01
N ILE A 60 6.53 0.54 23.48
CA ILE A 60 7.51 1.54 23.94
C ILE A 60 6.99 2.95 23.63
N LEU A 61 6.54 3.19 22.40
CA LEU A 61 5.99 4.49 21.97
C LEU A 61 4.79 4.90 22.81
N LYS A 62 3.88 3.96 23.10
CA LYS A 62 2.76 4.18 24.01
C LYS A 62 3.24 4.66 25.37
N GLY A 63 4.23 3.98 25.97
CA GLY A 63 4.78 4.36 27.27
C GLY A 63 5.25 5.82 27.29
N VAL A 64 6.06 6.21 26.32
CA VAL A 64 6.61 7.58 26.23
C VAL A 64 5.53 8.63 25.96
N LEU A 65 4.50 8.31 25.18
CA LEU A 65 3.40 9.24 24.86
C LEU A 65 2.39 9.39 26.01
N GLU A 66 2.27 8.40 26.89
CA GLU A 66 1.40 8.44 28.07
C GLU A 66 2.01 9.20 29.25
N GLU A 67 3.33 9.33 29.30
CA GLU A 67 4.04 10.10 30.32
C GLU A 67 3.49 11.54 30.45
N ALA A 68 3.45 12.05 31.68
CA ALA A 68 3.10 13.44 31.92
C ALA A 68 4.01 14.37 31.10
N ALA A 69 3.44 15.51 30.67
CA ALA A 69 4.27 16.53 30.07
C ALA A 69 5.22 17.07 31.15
N ASP A 70 6.49 17.22 30.82
CA ASP A 70 7.51 17.75 31.73
C ASP A 70 8.24 18.97 31.13
N GLU A 71 8.98 19.71 31.95
CA GLU A 71 9.66 20.96 31.54
C GLU A 71 10.77 20.75 30.49
N ARG A 72 11.22 19.51 30.28
CA ARG A 72 12.22 19.12 29.28
C ARG A 72 11.57 18.78 27.93
N ASP A 73 10.24 18.62 27.89
CA ASP A 73 9.53 18.39 26.63
C ASP A 73 9.57 19.66 25.76
N ASN A 74 10.11 19.52 24.56
CA ASN A 74 10.02 20.58 23.55
C ASN A 74 8.60 20.62 22.94
N ASP A 75 8.32 21.67 22.16
CA ASP A 75 7.01 21.88 21.53
C ASP A 75 6.55 20.70 20.64
N ALA A 76 7.48 20.04 19.94
CA ALA A 76 7.15 18.88 19.11
C ALA A 76 6.70 17.68 19.96
N THR A 77 7.40 17.41 21.06
CA THR A 77 7.02 16.35 22.01
C THR A 77 5.69 16.65 22.69
N LEU A 78 5.47 17.91 23.10
CA LEU A 78 4.19 18.34 23.68
C LEU A 78 3.03 18.15 22.72
N LYS A 79 3.21 18.51 21.44
CA LYS A 79 2.20 18.29 20.38
C LYS A 79 1.93 16.80 20.17
N ALA A 80 2.96 15.95 20.12
CA ALA A 80 2.80 14.50 19.98
C ALA A 80 2.02 13.89 21.16
N LYS A 81 2.42 14.20 22.41
CA LYS A 81 1.71 13.76 23.62
C LYS A 81 0.26 14.25 23.65
N THR A 82 0.02 15.51 23.25
CA THR A 82 -1.34 16.09 23.19
C THR A 82 -2.20 15.43 22.13
N PHE A 83 -1.65 15.20 20.94
CA PHE A 83 -2.33 14.51 19.85
C PHE A 83 -2.67 13.05 20.22
N TYR A 84 -1.73 12.35 20.87
CA TYR A 84 -2.00 11.01 21.40
C TYR A 84 -3.18 11.01 22.36
N ARG A 85 -3.19 11.91 23.36
CA ARG A 85 -4.29 12.03 24.34
C ARG A 85 -5.63 12.36 23.68
N SER A 86 -5.66 13.18 22.64
CA SER A 86 -6.90 13.50 21.93
C SER A 86 -7.44 12.28 21.17
N CYS A 87 -6.56 11.48 20.57
CA CYS A 87 -6.89 10.23 19.88
C CYS A 87 -7.43 9.17 20.85
N MET A 88 -6.84 9.03 22.03
CA MET A 88 -7.24 8.01 23.00
C MET A 88 -8.54 8.35 23.77
N ASN A 89 -9.03 9.60 23.68
CA ASN A 89 -10.25 10.02 24.38
C ASN A 89 -11.53 9.63 23.62
N ILE A 90 -11.84 8.33 23.61
CA ILE A 90 -13.01 7.75 22.94
C ILE A 90 -14.32 8.36 23.43
N THR A 91 -14.43 8.71 24.71
CA THR A 91 -15.63 9.35 25.28
C THR A 91 -15.92 10.69 24.60
N GLN A 92 -14.88 11.52 24.41
CA GLN A 92 -15.02 12.79 23.71
C GLN A 92 -15.33 12.59 22.23
N ILE A 93 -14.66 11.64 21.57
CA ILE A 93 -14.92 11.32 20.15
C ILE A 93 -16.37 10.91 19.94
N ARG A 94 -16.91 10.02 20.78
CA ARG A 94 -18.31 9.59 20.74
C ARG A 94 -19.29 10.72 21.01
N ARG A 95 -18.96 11.63 21.93
CA ARG A 95 -19.77 12.81 22.24
C ARG A 95 -19.84 13.79 21.06
N VAL A 96 -18.73 13.98 20.35
CA VAL A 96 -18.66 14.86 19.16
C VAL A 96 -19.43 14.24 17.99
N GLY A 97 -19.29 12.94 17.79
CA GLY A 97 -19.96 12.19 16.72
C GLY A 97 -19.44 12.57 15.33
N ASP A 98 -20.34 12.53 14.33
CA ASP A 98 -20.02 12.76 12.91
C ASP A 98 -20.03 14.26 12.51
N LYS A 99 -20.21 15.17 13.46
CA LYS A 99 -20.31 16.62 13.19
C LYS A 99 -19.12 17.17 12.40
N PRO A 100 -17.84 16.85 12.72
CA PRO A 100 -16.70 17.36 11.95
C PRO A 100 -16.74 16.90 10.49
N LEU A 101 -17.13 15.64 10.24
CA LEU A 101 -17.26 15.10 8.89
C LEU A 101 -18.37 15.81 8.11
N ARG A 102 -19.55 16.03 8.72
CA ARG A 102 -20.65 16.77 8.08
C ARG A 102 -20.25 18.20 7.72
N GLN A 103 -19.50 18.87 8.59
CA GLN A 103 -18.99 20.22 8.33
C GLN A 103 -17.99 20.24 7.17
N ALA A 104 -17.08 19.26 7.11
CA ALA A 104 -16.14 19.12 5.99
C ALA A 104 -16.88 18.85 4.67
N LEU A 105 -17.85 17.92 4.64
CA LEU A 105 -18.63 17.64 3.45
C LEU A 105 -19.44 18.86 2.98
N ALA A 106 -20.11 19.56 3.92
CA ALA A 106 -20.86 20.76 3.59
C ALA A 106 -19.96 21.87 3.01
N SER A 107 -18.74 22.02 3.54
CA SER A 107 -17.79 23.00 3.01
C SER A 107 -17.33 22.67 1.58
N LEU A 108 -17.36 21.39 1.18
CA LEU A 108 -16.96 20.90 -0.13
C LEU A 108 -18.13 20.82 -1.14
N GLY A 109 -19.32 21.32 -0.79
CA GLY A 109 -20.50 21.29 -1.67
C GLY A 109 -21.36 20.04 -1.51
N GLY A 110 -21.17 19.28 -0.43
CA GLY A 110 -22.04 18.18 -0.04
C GLY A 110 -21.67 16.82 -0.64
N TRP A 111 -22.45 15.81 -0.29
CA TRP A 111 -22.24 14.43 -0.79
C TRP A 111 -23.54 13.85 -1.37
N PRO A 112 -23.58 13.48 -2.68
CA PRO A 112 -24.82 13.07 -3.34
C PRO A 112 -25.58 11.95 -2.63
N VAL A 113 -24.86 10.94 -2.11
CA VAL A 113 -25.47 9.80 -1.43
C VAL A 113 -26.14 10.19 -0.11
N ALA A 114 -25.61 11.19 0.61
CA ALA A 114 -26.15 11.63 1.89
C ALA A 114 -27.30 12.65 1.73
N GLU A 115 -27.28 13.42 0.65
CA GLU A 115 -28.22 14.53 0.44
C GLU A 115 -29.32 14.21 -0.58
N GLY A 116 -29.11 13.20 -1.41
CA GLY A 116 -30.07 12.71 -2.39
C GLY A 116 -30.50 13.80 -3.38
N PRO A 117 -31.81 13.95 -3.65
CA PRO A 117 -32.33 14.92 -4.61
C PRO A 117 -32.03 16.40 -4.28
N ARG A 118 -31.60 16.70 -3.05
CA ARG A 118 -31.24 18.08 -2.63
C ARG A 118 -29.84 18.48 -3.08
N TRP A 119 -28.99 17.50 -3.32
CA TRP A 119 -27.64 17.76 -3.80
C TRP A 119 -27.67 18.29 -5.22
N LYS A 120 -26.84 19.29 -5.51
CA LYS A 120 -26.70 19.85 -6.85
C LYS A 120 -25.27 19.68 -7.33
N PRO A 121 -25.05 19.20 -8.58
CA PRO A 121 -23.72 19.06 -9.11
C PRO A 121 -23.02 20.42 -9.24
N PRO A 122 -21.67 20.46 -9.12
CA PRO A 122 -20.86 21.60 -9.50
C PRO A 122 -21.26 22.12 -10.89
N ALA A 123 -21.59 23.41 -10.99
CA ALA A 123 -21.99 24.01 -12.27
C ALA A 123 -20.76 24.22 -13.17
N PRO A 124 -20.87 24.03 -14.50
CA PRO A 124 -19.78 24.33 -15.42
C PRO A 124 -19.40 25.81 -15.41
N ILE A 125 -18.10 26.10 -15.63
CA ILE A 125 -17.59 27.44 -15.93
C ILE A 125 -18.27 27.94 -17.23
N PRO A 126 -18.73 29.22 -17.34
CA PRO A 126 -18.42 30.40 -16.53
C PRO A 126 -19.53 30.85 -15.55
N SER A 127 -20.60 30.08 -15.44
CA SER A 127 -21.84 30.47 -14.75
C SER A 127 -21.79 30.20 -13.25
N SER A 128 -21.11 31.05 -12.48
CA SER A 128 -21.31 31.25 -11.03
C SER A 128 -21.10 30.05 -10.07
N GLY A 129 -20.63 28.89 -10.56
CA GLY A 129 -20.36 27.71 -9.74
C GLY A 129 -18.87 27.45 -9.52
N VAL A 130 -18.55 26.83 -8.38
CA VAL A 130 -17.27 26.21 -8.11
C VAL A 130 -17.21 24.94 -8.96
N GLY A 131 -16.37 24.89 -10.00
CA GLY A 131 -16.25 23.72 -10.87
C GLY A 131 -15.55 22.53 -10.21
N VAL A 132 -15.50 21.39 -10.91
CA VAL A 132 -14.91 20.15 -10.38
C VAL A 132 -13.42 20.32 -10.06
N GLU A 133 -12.71 21.13 -10.83
CA GLU A 133 -11.30 21.45 -10.62
C GLU A 133 -11.03 22.15 -9.29
N ASN A 134 -11.95 23.01 -8.83
CA ASN A 134 -11.82 23.65 -7.53
C ASN A 134 -12.11 22.66 -6.39
N LEU A 135 -13.11 21.79 -6.56
CA LEU A 135 -13.37 20.72 -5.60
C LEU A 135 -12.14 19.80 -5.45
N LEU A 136 -11.57 19.33 -6.56
CA LEU A 136 -10.36 18.50 -6.56
C LEU A 136 -9.17 19.24 -5.93
N GLY A 137 -8.98 20.51 -6.29
CA GLY A 137 -7.93 21.35 -5.71
C GLY A 137 -8.09 21.54 -4.20
N ARG A 138 -9.31 21.75 -3.71
CA ARG A 138 -9.61 21.88 -2.28
C ARG A 138 -9.45 20.58 -1.52
N LEU A 139 -9.91 19.46 -2.08
CA LEU A 139 -9.69 18.13 -1.52
C LEU A 139 -8.19 17.85 -1.32
N ARG A 140 -7.37 18.16 -2.33
CA ARG A 140 -5.92 18.00 -2.21
C ARG A 140 -5.30 18.98 -1.23
N LYS A 141 -5.66 20.26 -1.28
CA LYS A 141 -5.06 21.32 -0.45
C LYS A 141 -5.43 21.21 1.03
N GLU A 142 -6.71 20.98 1.33
CA GLU A 142 -7.24 21.05 2.70
C GLU A 142 -7.18 19.69 3.40
N PHE A 143 -7.29 18.59 2.64
CA PHE A 143 -7.41 17.24 3.22
C PHE A 143 -6.34 16.26 2.72
N ASN A 144 -5.40 16.70 1.88
CA ASN A 144 -4.41 15.85 1.23
C ASN A 144 -5.02 14.68 0.42
N ALA A 145 -6.28 14.80 0.00
CA ALA A 145 -6.97 13.75 -0.74
C ALA A 145 -6.72 13.88 -2.25
N GLY A 146 -5.96 12.96 -2.83
CA GLY A 146 -5.77 12.84 -4.28
C GLY A 146 -6.88 12.00 -4.90
N ILE A 147 -7.84 12.64 -5.57
CA ILE A 147 -8.95 11.95 -6.25
C ILE A 147 -8.86 12.28 -7.74
N LEU A 148 -8.93 11.26 -8.60
CA LEU A 148 -8.73 11.31 -10.07
C LEU A 148 -7.31 11.70 -10.51
N ILE A 149 -6.80 12.84 -10.03
CA ILE A 149 -5.45 13.32 -10.31
C ILE A 149 -4.72 13.46 -8.99
N GLU A 150 -3.73 12.59 -8.78
CA GLU A 150 -2.83 12.71 -7.64
C GLU A 150 -1.63 13.59 -8.01
N GLN A 151 -1.51 14.73 -7.35
CA GLN A 151 -0.35 15.62 -7.48
C GLN A 151 0.42 15.70 -6.16
N TRP A 152 1.74 15.66 -6.19
CA TRP A 152 2.56 15.98 -5.01
C TRP A 152 3.77 16.81 -5.42
N VAL A 153 4.47 17.34 -4.43
CA VAL A 153 5.75 18.02 -4.64
C VAL A 153 6.83 17.05 -4.18
N GLY A 154 7.70 16.67 -5.11
CA GLY A 154 8.79 15.72 -4.87
C GLY A 154 10.05 16.13 -5.62
N PRO A 155 11.18 15.45 -5.37
CA PRO A 155 12.43 15.72 -6.06
C PRO A 155 12.28 15.48 -7.58
N ASP A 156 12.98 16.25 -8.40
CA ASP A 156 13.07 16.00 -9.83
C ASP A 156 14.05 14.83 -10.09
N ASP A 157 13.58 13.80 -10.79
CA ASP A 157 14.37 12.61 -11.14
C ASP A 157 15.62 12.96 -11.97
N LYS A 158 15.59 14.09 -12.70
CA LYS A 158 16.73 14.61 -13.48
C LYS A 158 17.61 15.58 -12.69
N ASN A 159 17.09 16.14 -11.60
CA ASN A 159 17.81 17.08 -10.75
C ASN A 159 17.35 16.95 -9.30
N SER A 160 17.98 16.07 -8.54
CA SER A 160 17.65 15.81 -7.13
C SER A 160 17.84 17.01 -6.19
N SER A 161 18.43 18.12 -6.66
CA SER A 161 18.52 19.39 -5.91
C SER A 161 17.31 20.31 -6.10
N ALA A 162 16.36 19.96 -6.99
CA ALA A 162 15.13 20.71 -7.22
C ALA A 162 13.90 19.87 -6.90
N ASN A 163 12.83 20.51 -6.43
CA ASN A 163 11.52 19.90 -6.30
C ASN A 163 10.62 20.38 -7.43
N ILE A 164 9.80 19.48 -7.97
CA ILE A 164 8.80 19.76 -9.01
C ILE A 164 7.43 19.26 -8.58
N ILE A 165 6.38 19.81 -9.22
CA ILE A 165 5.05 19.21 -9.13
C ILE A 165 5.10 17.91 -9.91
N GLN A 166 4.95 16.80 -9.21
CA GLN A 166 4.77 15.50 -9.81
C GLN A 166 3.27 15.29 -10.03
N VAL A 167 2.90 15.26 -11.31
CA VAL A 167 1.66 14.66 -11.78
C VAL A 167 2.11 13.44 -12.56
N CYS A 168 1.43 12.31 -12.39
CA CYS A 168 1.74 11.07 -13.09
C CYS A 168 1.53 11.26 -14.61
N LEU A 169 2.56 11.78 -15.29
CA LEU A 169 2.66 12.05 -16.73
C LEU A 169 3.89 11.36 -17.34
N THR A 170 4.58 10.53 -16.55
CA THR A 170 5.69 9.71 -17.06
C THR A 170 5.18 8.78 -18.16
N GLU A 171 6.07 8.29 -19.01
CA GLU A 171 5.69 7.37 -20.09
C GLU A 171 4.98 6.12 -19.53
N GLU A 172 5.45 5.61 -18.39
CA GLU A 172 4.84 4.49 -17.65
C GLU A 172 3.43 4.84 -17.20
N CYS A 173 3.22 6.07 -16.72
CA CYS A 173 1.90 6.51 -16.31
C CYS A 173 0.94 6.66 -17.49
N VAL A 174 1.42 7.22 -18.61
CA VAL A 174 0.64 7.33 -19.85
C VAL A 174 0.29 5.94 -20.39
N LYS A 175 1.22 4.99 -20.38
CA LYS A 175 0.98 3.58 -20.75
C LYS A 175 -0.04 2.92 -19.82
N THR A 176 0.06 3.17 -18.52
CA THR A 176 -0.89 2.66 -17.53
C THR A 176 -2.28 3.24 -17.75
N ALA A 177 -2.38 4.56 -17.96
CA ALA A 177 -3.64 5.23 -18.28
C ALA A 177 -4.24 4.70 -19.59
N ALA A 178 -3.44 4.51 -20.63
CA ALA A 178 -3.89 3.91 -21.89
C ALA A 178 -4.40 2.47 -21.68
N SER A 179 -3.72 1.68 -20.84
CA SER A 179 -4.14 0.32 -20.49
C SER A 179 -5.50 0.32 -19.77
N LEU A 180 -5.70 1.22 -18.80
CA LEU A 180 -6.99 1.41 -18.13
C LEU A 180 -8.09 1.82 -19.10
N LEU A 181 -7.83 2.80 -19.97
CA LEU A 181 -8.80 3.22 -21.00
C LEU A 181 -9.18 2.07 -21.94
N SER A 182 -8.23 1.18 -22.25
CA SER A 182 -8.48 0.00 -23.10
C SER A 182 -9.30 -1.11 -22.41
N ALA A 183 -9.37 -1.07 -21.08
CA ALA A 183 -10.13 -2.00 -20.23
C ALA A 183 -11.58 -1.55 -19.99
N MET A 184 -11.86 -0.25 -20.15
CA MET A 184 -13.18 0.35 -19.95
C MET A 184 -14.15 0.03 -21.09
N ASP A 185 -15.45 -0.01 -20.79
CA ASP A 185 -16.54 -0.17 -21.74
C ASP A 185 -17.37 1.13 -21.79
N PHE A 186 -16.96 2.06 -22.66
CA PHE A 186 -17.63 3.36 -22.82
C PHE A 186 -19.06 3.28 -23.38
N THR A 187 -19.54 2.09 -23.73
CA THR A 187 -20.92 1.89 -24.15
C THR A 187 -21.88 1.72 -22.96
N ALA A 188 -21.35 1.40 -21.77
CA ALA A 188 -22.13 1.31 -20.55
C ALA A 188 -22.31 2.69 -19.90
N ASP A 189 -23.50 2.97 -19.38
CA ASP A 189 -23.77 4.17 -18.61
C ASP A 189 -23.15 4.02 -17.20
N PRO A 190 -22.14 4.82 -16.83
CA PRO A 190 -21.49 4.74 -15.52
C PRO A 190 -22.44 5.05 -14.35
N CYS A 191 -23.55 5.76 -14.60
CA CYS A 191 -24.55 6.05 -13.57
C CYS A 191 -25.46 4.85 -13.27
N GLN A 192 -25.52 3.86 -14.17
CA GLN A 192 -26.33 2.65 -14.02
C GLN A 192 -25.49 1.44 -13.63
N ASP A 193 -24.36 1.24 -14.31
CA ASP A 193 -23.45 0.11 -14.06
C ASP A 193 -22.00 0.56 -14.19
N PHE A 194 -21.49 1.13 -13.10
CA PHE A 194 -20.11 1.59 -13.02
C PHE A 194 -19.10 0.44 -13.20
N PHE A 195 -19.44 -0.78 -12.75
CA PHE A 195 -18.53 -1.92 -12.88
C PHE A 195 -18.37 -2.33 -14.34
N GLN A 196 -19.46 -2.41 -15.10
CA GLN A 196 -19.40 -2.68 -16.53
C GLN A 196 -18.68 -1.55 -17.27
N PHE A 197 -18.95 -0.29 -16.95
CA PHE A 197 -18.24 0.84 -17.54
C PHE A 197 -16.73 0.79 -17.28
N ALA A 198 -16.31 0.49 -16.04
CA ALA A 198 -14.91 0.50 -15.65
C ALA A 198 -14.13 -0.72 -16.15
N CYS A 199 -14.74 -1.92 -16.17
CA CYS A 199 -14.03 -3.19 -16.37
C CYS A 199 -14.58 -4.05 -17.51
N GLY A 200 -15.65 -3.63 -18.19
CA GLY A 200 -16.40 -4.47 -19.12
C GLY A 200 -15.58 -4.99 -20.30
N THR A 201 -14.68 -4.19 -20.86
CA THR A 201 -13.81 -4.64 -21.97
C THR A 201 -12.70 -5.57 -21.47
N TRP A 202 -12.18 -5.35 -20.25
CA TRP A 202 -11.18 -6.23 -19.65
C TRP A 202 -11.73 -7.65 -19.44
N ASN A 203 -12.91 -7.77 -18.84
CA ASN A 203 -13.56 -9.05 -18.56
C ASN A 203 -13.88 -9.84 -19.84
N LYS A 204 -14.17 -9.15 -20.95
CA LYS A 204 -14.35 -9.79 -22.26
C LYS A 204 -13.06 -10.40 -22.82
N LYS A 205 -11.89 -9.85 -22.45
CA LYS A 205 -10.57 -10.29 -22.95
C LYS A 205 -9.88 -11.29 -22.02
N HIS A 206 -10.23 -11.30 -20.73
CA HIS A 206 -9.57 -12.10 -19.70
C HIS A 206 -10.59 -13.02 -19.04
N VAL A 207 -10.82 -14.16 -19.68
CA VAL A 207 -11.64 -15.23 -19.11
C VAL A 207 -10.82 -15.95 -18.05
N ILE A 208 -11.43 -16.25 -16.90
CA ILE A 208 -10.79 -16.98 -15.81
C ILE A 208 -10.44 -18.39 -16.32
N PRO A 209 -9.14 -18.77 -16.34
CA PRO A 209 -8.71 -20.11 -16.71
C PRO A 209 -9.28 -21.18 -15.76
N GLU A 210 -9.42 -22.43 -16.22
CA GLU A 210 -9.99 -23.53 -15.42
C GLU A 210 -9.19 -23.85 -14.14
N ASP A 211 -7.90 -23.55 -14.12
CA ASP A 211 -7.00 -23.73 -12.98
C ASP A 211 -7.07 -22.58 -11.96
N ARG A 212 -7.93 -21.57 -12.17
CA ARG A 212 -7.99 -20.35 -11.35
C ARG A 212 -9.41 -20.03 -10.92
N SER A 213 -9.55 -19.41 -9.75
CA SER A 213 -10.83 -18.89 -9.24
C SER A 213 -11.11 -17.45 -9.67
N SER A 214 -10.08 -16.73 -10.11
CA SER A 214 -10.15 -15.32 -10.50
C SER A 214 -9.01 -14.95 -11.43
N ILE A 215 -9.17 -13.85 -12.16
CA ILE A 215 -8.11 -13.23 -12.95
C ILE A 215 -8.19 -11.71 -12.78
N SER A 216 -7.09 -11.07 -12.40
CA SER A 216 -6.96 -9.62 -12.34
C SER A 216 -5.66 -9.17 -13.03
N THR A 217 -5.49 -7.86 -13.15
CA THR A 217 -4.27 -7.25 -13.67
C THR A 217 -3.02 -7.71 -12.91
N PHE A 218 -3.13 -7.99 -11.60
CA PHE A 218 -2.00 -8.43 -10.79
C PHE A 218 -1.55 -9.85 -11.12
N GLU A 219 -2.47 -10.80 -11.34
CA GLU A 219 -2.10 -12.14 -11.76
C GLU A 219 -1.46 -12.13 -13.14
N VAL A 220 -2.00 -11.35 -14.09
CA VAL A 220 -1.39 -11.19 -15.42
C VAL A 220 0.03 -10.62 -15.31
N LEU A 221 0.22 -9.60 -14.46
CA LEU A 221 1.54 -9.02 -14.23
C LEU A 221 2.49 -10.00 -13.53
N ALA A 222 2.01 -10.78 -12.56
CA ALA A 222 2.81 -11.77 -11.86
C ALA A 222 3.28 -12.89 -12.81
N ASP A 223 2.38 -13.39 -13.67
CA ASP A 223 2.73 -14.38 -14.70
C ASP A 223 3.80 -13.83 -15.65
N GLN A 224 3.66 -12.58 -16.12
CA GLN A 224 4.66 -11.91 -16.95
C GLN A 224 6.00 -11.72 -16.22
N LEU A 225 5.94 -11.31 -14.96
CA LEU A 225 7.13 -11.10 -14.14
C LEU A 225 7.88 -12.41 -13.93
N GLN A 226 7.20 -13.53 -13.70
CA GLN A 226 7.82 -14.84 -13.57
C GLN A 226 8.55 -15.27 -14.85
N VAL A 227 7.97 -15.00 -16.02
CA VAL A 227 8.62 -15.28 -17.32
C VAL A 227 9.89 -14.44 -17.49
N ILE A 228 9.84 -13.15 -17.16
CA ILE A 228 11.00 -12.25 -17.21
C ILE A 228 12.08 -12.71 -16.23
N LEU A 229 11.71 -12.99 -14.98
CA LEU A 229 12.64 -13.45 -13.95
C LEU A 229 13.33 -14.74 -14.36
N LYS A 230 12.56 -15.69 -14.90
CA LYS A 230 13.09 -16.94 -15.43
C LYS A 230 14.14 -16.67 -16.52
N GLY A 231 13.83 -15.80 -17.48
CA GLY A 231 14.79 -15.41 -18.53
C GLY A 231 16.09 -14.84 -17.95
N VAL A 232 15.97 -13.89 -17.02
CA VAL A 232 17.13 -13.30 -16.32
C VAL A 232 17.95 -14.35 -15.58
N LEU A 233 17.32 -15.34 -14.96
CA LEU A 233 18.02 -16.41 -14.23
C LEU A 233 18.68 -17.45 -15.15
N GLU A 234 18.14 -17.65 -16.36
CA GLU A 234 18.69 -18.56 -17.37
C GLU A 234 19.85 -17.94 -18.17
N GLU A 235 19.91 -16.61 -18.27
CA GLU A 235 21.00 -15.87 -18.93
C GLU A 235 22.36 -16.07 -18.25
N ALA A 236 23.43 -16.13 -19.06
CA ALA A 236 24.81 -16.22 -18.56
C ALA A 236 25.12 -15.11 -17.54
N ALA A 237 26.05 -15.39 -16.62
CA ALA A 237 26.53 -14.35 -15.71
C ALA A 237 27.16 -13.21 -16.53
N ASP A 238 26.76 -11.98 -16.25
CA ASP A 238 27.25 -10.75 -16.89
C ASP A 238 28.07 -9.94 -15.86
N GLU A 239 29.07 -9.19 -16.31
CA GLU A 239 29.91 -8.36 -15.43
C GLU A 239 29.12 -7.26 -14.68
N ARG A 240 27.93 -6.91 -15.16
CA ARG A 240 27.00 -5.97 -14.51
C ARG A 240 26.14 -6.62 -13.43
N ASP A 241 26.16 -7.95 -13.30
CA ASP A 241 25.42 -8.63 -12.25
C ASP A 241 26.03 -8.30 -10.88
N ASN A 242 25.21 -7.85 -9.96
CA ASN A 242 25.63 -7.72 -8.57
C ASN A 242 25.75 -9.11 -7.90
N ASP A 243 26.40 -9.15 -6.74
CA ASP A 243 26.63 -10.40 -6.00
C ASP A 243 25.33 -11.18 -5.69
N ALA A 244 24.23 -10.49 -5.39
CA ALA A 244 22.94 -11.13 -5.14
C ALA A 244 22.38 -11.78 -6.41
N THR A 245 22.44 -11.09 -7.55
CA THR A 245 22.02 -11.62 -8.86
C THR A 245 22.86 -12.82 -9.27
N LEU A 246 24.18 -12.76 -9.08
CA LEU A 246 25.09 -13.87 -9.43
C LEU A 246 24.79 -15.11 -8.58
N LYS A 247 24.56 -14.93 -7.28
CA LYS A 247 24.15 -16.02 -6.38
C LYS A 247 22.79 -16.60 -6.77
N ALA A 248 21.82 -15.75 -7.11
CA ALA A 248 20.51 -16.20 -7.55
C ALA A 248 20.58 -17.01 -8.86
N LYS A 249 21.32 -16.53 -9.86
CA LYS A 249 21.58 -17.25 -11.12
C LYS A 249 22.25 -18.60 -10.86
N THR A 250 23.30 -18.62 -10.04
CA THR A 250 24.04 -19.84 -9.69
C THR A 250 23.14 -20.87 -8.99
N PHE A 251 22.36 -20.41 -8.02
CA PHE A 251 21.43 -21.25 -7.28
C PHE A 251 20.34 -21.82 -8.20
N TYR A 252 19.69 -20.97 -9.02
CA TYR A 252 18.66 -21.40 -9.95
C TYR A 252 19.16 -22.48 -10.92
N ARG A 253 20.35 -22.30 -11.50
CA ARG A 253 20.99 -23.29 -12.38
C ARG A 253 21.26 -24.62 -11.68
N SER A 254 21.76 -24.59 -10.44
CA SER A 254 21.98 -25.81 -9.66
C SER A 254 20.71 -26.60 -9.38
N CYS A 255 19.56 -25.92 -9.24
CA CYS A 255 18.27 -26.56 -9.03
C CYS A 255 17.69 -27.13 -10.34
N MET A 256 17.91 -26.42 -11.46
CA MET A 256 17.30 -26.76 -12.75
C MET A 256 18.17 -27.71 -13.61
N ASN A 257 19.39 -28.04 -13.17
CA ASN A 257 20.36 -28.87 -13.91
C ASN A 257 20.68 -28.31 -15.32
N ILE A 258 20.80 -26.99 -15.44
CA ILE A 258 21.15 -26.27 -16.68
C ILE A 258 22.36 -25.36 -16.49
#